data_AF-A0AAJ0X9M6-F1
#
_entry.id   AF-A0AAJ0X9M6-F1
#
_cell.length_a   1.000
_cell.length_b   1.000
_cell.length_c   1.000
_cell.angle_alpha   90.00
_cell.angle_beta   90.00
_cell.angle_gamma   90.00
#
_symmetry.space_group_name_H-M   'P 1'
#
loop_
_entity.id
_entity.type
_entity.pdbx_description
1 polymer ?
#
loop_
_entity_poly.entity_id
_entity_poly.type
_entity_poly.pdbx_seq_one_letter_code
_entity_poly.pdbx_strand_id
1 'polypeptide(L)'
;MQNLAGEPQPPETWPLARAYRGEVFVQHELKVHRRDTGQSFIGSYSGAAVRDADGRLRLGIITIRDITEQKRAEDQIRQLAFYDPLTGLANRRLLEERLAVALAQAKRQGSRLAVLVLDLDHFKEINDALGHAVGDALLVEVARRMRSTVRLRHRRPSWRR
;
A
#
# COMPACT_ATOMS: atom_id res chain seq x y z
N MET A 1 14.85 13.66 4.97
CA MET A 1 13.50 13.22 4.57
C MET A 1 13.63 11.98 3.71
N GLN A 2 12.61 11.14 3.64
CA GLN A 2 12.58 9.94 2.80
C GLN A 2 11.35 9.98 1.89
N ASN A 3 11.41 9.29 0.76
CA ASN A 3 10.20 9.02 -0.01
C ASN A 3 9.33 7.98 0.71
N LEU A 4 8.15 7.69 0.16
CA LEU A 4 7.24 6.68 0.74
C LEU A 4 7.81 5.25 0.70
N ALA A 5 8.80 4.98 -0.16
CA ALA A 5 9.52 3.71 -0.19
C ALA A 5 10.62 3.60 0.89
N GLY A 6 10.86 4.66 1.67
CA GLY A 6 11.89 4.70 2.71
C GLY A 6 13.27 5.10 2.20
N GLU A 7 13.41 5.44 0.92
CA GLU A 7 14.69 5.87 0.35
C GLU A 7 14.97 7.32 0.76
N PRO A 8 16.17 7.62 1.31
CA PRO A 8 16.57 8.98 1.62
C PRO A 8 16.47 9.88 0.40
N GLN A 9 15.88 11.05 0.57
CA GLN A 9 15.81 12.07 -0.46
C GLN A 9 16.94 13.08 -0.26
N PRO A 10 17.70 13.41 -1.31
CA PRO A 10 18.80 14.34 -1.17
C PRO A 10 18.28 15.77 -0.88
N PRO A 11 19.04 16.62 -0.16
CA PRO A 11 18.54 17.90 0.33
C PRO A 11 17.96 18.83 -0.75
N GLU A 12 18.48 18.74 -1.97
CA GLU A 12 18.02 19.52 -3.12
C GLU A 12 16.59 19.15 -3.57
N THR A 13 16.10 17.94 -3.30
CA THR A 13 14.71 17.56 -3.62
C THR A 13 13.74 17.91 -2.50
N TRP A 14 14.24 18.44 -1.37
CA TRP A 14 13.37 18.80 -0.26
C TRP A 14 12.49 20.01 -0.62
N PRO A 15 11.27 20.08 -0.06
CA PRO A 15 10.31 21.14 -0.36
C PRO A 15 10.89 22.56 -0.27
N LEU A 16 11.74 22.82 0.72
CA LEU A 16 12.40 24.11 0.92
C LEU A 16 13.36 24.46 -0.22
N ALA A 17 14.23 23.53 -0.62
CA ALA A 17 15.16 23.73 -1.71
C ALA A 17 14.44 23.95 -3.04
N ARG A 18 13.34 23.22 -3.28
CA ARG A 18 12.49 23.38 -4.47
C ARG A 18 11.85 24.77 -4.53
N ALA A 19 11.24 25.23 -3.44
CA ALA A 19 10.64 26.56 -3.38
C ALA A 19 11.69 27.67 -3.59
N TYR A 20 12.90 27.53 -3.02
CA TYR A 20 14.00 28.47 -3.23
C TYR A 20 14.55 28.49 -4.67
N ARG A 21 14.36 27.42 -5.45
CA ARG A 21 14.70 27.44 -6.89
C ARG A 21 13.63 28.07 -7.77
N GLY A 22 12.52 28.53 -7.18
CA GLY A 22 11.41 29.06 -7.96
C GLY A 22 10.39 28.00 -8.41
N GLU A 23 10.51 26.75 -7.95
CA GLU A 23 9.59 25.69 -8.33
C GLU A 23 8.22 25.86 -7.66
N VAL A 24 7.17 25.50 -8.39
CA VAL A 24 5.82 25.29 -7.86
C VAL A 24 5.58 23.79 -7.77
N PHE A 25 5.13 23.33 -6.61
CA PHE A 25 4.80 21.92 -6.39
C PHE A 25 3.58 21.79 -5.48
N VAL A 26 2.81 20.73 -5.71
CA VAL A 26 1.56 20.45 -5.00
C VAL A 26 1.57 18.99 -4.58
N GLN A 27 1.09 18.72 -3.37
CA GLN A 27 0.89 17.37 -2.84
C GLN A 27 2.12 16.46 -2.97
N HIS A 28 3.31 17.01 -2.79
CA HIS A 28 4.53 16.22 -2.75
C HIS A 28 4.60 15.48 -1.42
N GLU A 29 4.49 14.16 -1.42
CA GLU A 29 4.45 13.36 -0.19
C GLU A 29 5.85 12.88 0.21
N LEU A 30 6.25 13.17 1.45
CA LEU A 30 7.51 12.72 2.02
C LEU A 30 7.30 12.18 3.44
N LYS A 31 8.05 11.13 3.77
CA LYS A 31 8.15 10.64 5.14
C LYS A 31 9.23 11.42 5.88
N VAL A 32 8.85 12.00 7.00
CA VAL A 32 9.77 12.71 7.89
C VAL A 32 9.97 11.89 9.15
N HIS A 33 11.23 11.74 9.52
CA HIS A 33 11.63 11.17 10.80
C HIS A 33 12.20 12.30 11.65
N ARG A 34 11.54 12.59 12.77
CA ARG A 34 11.98 13.57 13.76
C ARG A 34 13.10 12.97 14.59
N ARG A 35 14.30 13.55 14.49
CA ARG A 35 15.48 13.09 15.25
C ARG A 35 15.39 13.36 16.74
N ASP A 36 14.64 14.38 17.13
CA ASP A 36 14.46 14.82 18.52
C ASP A 36 13.47 13.95 19.29
N THR A 37 12.37 13.52 18.66
CA THR A 37 11.32 12.71 19.31
C THR A 37 11.25 11.26 18.84
N GLY A 38 11.99 10.89 17.80
CA GLY A 38 11.88 9.58 17.13
C GLY A 38 10.57 9.37 16.36
N GLN A 39 9.64 10.33 16.40
CA GLN A 39 8.35 10.22 15.73
C GLN A 39 8.52 10.29 14.21
N SER A 40 7.63 9.61 13.49
CA SER A 40 7.59 9.66 12.03
C SER A 40 6.19 9.97 11.54
N PHE A 41 6.09 10.85 10.56
CA PHE A 41 4.82 11.21 9.92
C PHE A 41 5.00 11.32 8.40
N ILE A 42 3.89 11.26 7.67
CA ILE A 42 3.83 11.51 6.23
C ILE A 42 3.33 12.95 6.04
N GLY A 43 4.20 13.81 5.50
CA GLY A 43 3.84 15.18 5.16
C GLY A 43 3.45 15.29 3.69
N SER A 44 2.32 15.93 3.42
CA SER A 44 1.96 16.44 2.09
C SER A 44 2.43 17.89 1.98
N TYR A 45 3.36 18.13 1.07
CA TYR A 45 4.01 19.43 0.89
C TYR A 45 3.53 20.10 -0.39
N SER A 46 3.07 21.34 -0.26
CA SER A 46 2.81 22.22 -1.39
C SER A 46 3.59 23.51 -1.19
N GLY A 47 4.16 24.06 -2.25
CA GLY A 47 4.98 25.25 -2.14
C GLY A 47 5.18 25.97 -3.45
N ALA A 48 5.49 27.25 -3.34
CA ALA A 48 5.75 28.14 -4.45
C ALA A 48 6.70 29.26 -4.02
N ALA A 49 7.43 29.79 -4.99
CA ALA A 49 8.18 31.02 -4.84
C ALA A 49 7.28 32.25 -4.97
N VAL A 50 7.49 33.19 -4.06
CA VAL A 50 6.97 34.56 -4.13
C VAL A 50 8.07 35.43 -4.73
N ARG A 51 7.73 36.13 -5.80
CA ARG A 51 8.61 37.09 -6.47
C ARG A 51 8.14 38.51 -6.18
N ASP A 52 9.06 39.45 -6.20
CA ASP A 52 8.73 40.88 -6.16
C ASP A 52 8.30 41.40 -7.55
N ALA A 53 8.01 42.70 -7.65
CA ALA A 53 7.59 43.35 -8.88
C ALA A 53 8.66 43.30 -9.99
N ASP A 54 9.93 43.14 -9.62
CA ASP A 54 11.08 43.05 -10.53
C ASP A 54 11.38 41.59 -10.93
N GLY A 55 10.55 40.63 -10.51
CA GLY A 55 10.68 39.21 -10.80
C GLY A 55 11.74 38.49 -9.97
N ARG A 56 12.37 39.16 -8.99
CA ARG A 56 13.38 38.57 -8.11
C ARG A 56 12.71 37.71 -7.04
N LEU A 57 13.35 36.58 -6.71
CA LEU A 57 12.87 35.69 -5.66
C LEU A 57 12.95 36.39 -4.30
N ARG A 58 11.81 36.52 -3.61
CA ARG A 58 11.72 37.17 -2.30
C ARG A 58 11.53 36.18 -1.16
N LEU A 59 10.69 35.16 -1.36
CA LEU A 59 10.37 34.17 -0.33
C LEU A 59 9.92 32.85 -0.97
N GLY A 60 10.20 31.72 -0.33
CA GLY A 60 9.49 30.46 -0.60
C GLY A 60 8.40 30.24 0.44
N ILE A 61 7.16 30.02 0.01
CA ILE A 61 6.06 29.62 0.90
C ILE A 61 5.87 28.12 0.78
N ILE A 62 5.75 27.43 1.91
CA ILE A 62 5.48 25.99 1.99
C ILE A 62 4.37 25.76 2.98
N THR A 63 3.38 24.97 2.56
CA THR A 63 2.37 24.39 3.44
C THR A 63 2.66 22.91 3.61
N ILE A 64 2.48 22.43 4.85
CA ILE A 64 2.70 21.04 5.23
C ILE A 64 1.41 20.57 5.87
N ARG A 65 0.87 19.45 5.38
CA ARG A 65 -0.23 18.75 6.02
C ARG A 65 0.25 17.38 6.47
N ASP A 66 0.05 17.05 7.74
CA ASP A 66 0.21 15.66 8.19
C ASP A 66 -0.95 14.83 7.64
N ILE A 67 -0.62 13.84 6.81
CA ILE A 67 -1.58 12.93 6.18
C ILE A 67 -1.41 11.50 6.68
N THR A 68 -0.74 11.30 7.81
CA THR A 68 -0.42 9.97 8.34
C THR A 68 -1.69 9.15 8.62
N GLU A 69 -2.68 9.75 9.28
CA GLU A 69 -3.95 9.08 9.57
C GLU A 69 -4.75 8.79 8.31
N GLN A 70 -4.76 9.73 7.35
CA GLN A 70 -5.41 9.53 6.07
C GLN A 70 -4.81 8.33 5.32
N LYS A 71 -3.47 8.24 5.23
CA LYS A 71 -2.79 7.10 4.59
C LYS A 71 -3.05 5.79 5.31
N ARG A 72 -3.08 5.79 6.65
CA ARG A 72 -3.44 4.60 7.43
C ARG A 72 -4.86 4.15 7.15
N ALA A 73 -5.82 5.07 7.08
CA ALA A 73 -7.20 4.78 6.75
C ALA A 73 -7.34 4.25 5.31
N GLU A 74 -6.64 4.86 4.34
CA GLU A 74 -6.58 4.38 2.95
C GLU A 74 -6.03 2.94 2.87
N ASP A 75 -4.94 2.65 3.59
CA ASP A 75 -4.35 1.32 3.65
C ASP A 75 -5.30 0.31 4.32
N GLN A 76 -5.99 0.69 5.39
CA GLN A 76 -6.98 -0.15 6.06
C GLN A 76 -8.17 -0.45 5.14
N ILE A 77 -8.72 0.56 4.46
CA ILE A 77 -9.79 0.39 3.47
C ILE A 77 -9.32 -0.56 2.37
N ARG A 78 -8.08 -0.38 1.89
CA ARG A 78 -7.51 -1.29 0.89
C ARG A 78 -7.39 -2.71 1.41
N GLN A 79 -6.95 -2.91 2.65
CA GLN A 79 -6.89 -4.25 3.25
C GLN A 79 -8.29 -4.88 3.30
N LEU A 80 -9.27 -4.18 3.85
CA LEU A 80 -10.65 -4.67 3.97
C LEU A 80 -11.31 -4.94 2.60
N ALA A 81 -10.99 -4.13 1.59
CA ALA A 81 -11.58 -4.28 0.28
C ALA A 81 -11.01 -5.47 -0.52
N PHE A 82 -9.84 -6.00 -0.15
CA PHE A 82 -9.11 -7.00 -0.95
C PHE A 82 -8.72 -8.26 -0.19
N TYR A 83 -8.78 -8.24 1.13
CA TYR A 83 -8.37 -9.36 1.98
C TYR A 83 -9.49 -9.72 2.95
N ASP A 84 -9.57 -11.02 3.25
CA ASP A 84 -10.44 -11.53 4.29
C ASP A 84 -9.87 -11.14 5.67
N PRO A 85 -10.64 -10.48 6.54
CA PRO A 85 -10.11 -9.94 7.81
C PRO A 85 -9.71 -11.03 8.81
N LEU A 86 -10.32 -12.21 8.74
CA LEU A 86 -10.01 -13.32 9.64
C LEU A 86 -8.70 -14.01 9.25
N THR A 87 -8.59 -14.45 8.00
CA THR A 87 -7.46 -15.27 7.50
C THR A 87 -6.33 -14.44 6.88
N GLY A 88 -6.61 -13.17 6.57
CA GLY A 88 -5.77 -12.27 5.80
C GLY A 88 -5.53 -12.72 4.36
N LEU A 89 -6.20 -13.77 3.87
CA LEU A 89 -6.05 -14.25 2.50
C LEU A 89 -6.73 -13.29 1.52
N ALA A 90 -6.42 -13.43 0.23
CA ALA A 90 -7.13 -12.70 -0.81
C ALA A 90 -8.63 -13.03 -0.71
N ASN A 91 -9.47 -12.00 -0.62
CA ASN A 91 -10.91 -12.21 -0.70
C ASN A 91 -11.33 -12.52 -2.14
N ARG A 92 -12.63 -12.78 -2.35
CA ARG A 92 -13.18 -13.07 -3.69
C ARG A 92 -12.81 -12.00 -4.72
N ARG A 93 -12.89 -10.72 -4.36
CA ARG A 93 -12.60 -9.62 -5.27
C ARG A 93 -11.15 -9.64 -5.74
N LEU A 94 -10.20 -9.81 -4.81
CA LEU A 94 -8.78 -9.91 -5.18
C LEU A 94 -8.49 -11.19 -5.99
N LEU A 95 -9.18 -12.29 -5.71
CA LEU A 95 -9.09 -13.52 -6.50
C LEU A 95 -9.54 -13.26 -7.95
N GLU A 96 -10.69 -12.62 -8.15
CA GLU A 96 -11.24 -12.28 -9.48
C GLU A 96 -10.30 -11.36 -10.27
N GLU A 97 -9.77 -10.32 -9.64
CA GLU A 97 -8.80 -9.42 -10.28
C GLU A 97 -7.53 -10.16 -10.72
N ARG A 98 -6.99 -11.03 -9.84
CA ARG A 98 -5.80 -11.83 -10.16
C ARG A 98 -6.08 -12.86 -11.24
N LEU A 99 -7.26 -13.48 -11.22
CA LEU A 99 -7.69 -14.44 -12.22
C LEU A 99 -7.82 -13.80 -13.60
N ALA A 100 -8.42 -12.60 -13.69
CA ALA A 100 -8.53 -11.86 -14.94
C ALA A 100 -7.15 -11.56 -15.56
N VAL A 101 -6.19 -11.12 -14.72
CA VAL A 101 -4.80 -10.89 -15.15
C VAL A 101 -4.13 -12.19 -15.60
N ALA A 102 -4.31 -13.29 -14.86
CA ALA A 102 -3.73 -14.58 -15.18
C ALA A 102 -4.29 -15.16 -16.50
N LEU A 103 -5.60 -15.05 -16.74
CA LEU A 103 -6.26 -15.46 -17.97
C LEU A 103 -5.72 -14.67 -19.18
N ALA A 104 -5.61 -13.35 -19.05
CA ALA A 104 -5.06 -12.50 -20.11
C ALA A 104 -3.57 -12.82 -20.41
N GLN A 105 -2.79 -13.20 -19.41
CA GLN A 105 -1.41 -13.65 -19.61
C GLN A 105 -1.36 -15.02 -20.30
N ALA A 106 -2.17 -15.97 -19.85
CA ALA A 106 -2.24 -17.31 -20.41
C ALA A 106 -2.63 -17.29 -21.90
N LYS A 107 -3.65 -16.48 -22.25
CA LYS A 107 -4.06 -16.26 -23.65
C LYS A 107 -2.93 -15.71 -24.52
N ARG A 108 -2.17 -14.73 -24.01
CA ARG A 108 -1.04 -14.12 -24.75
C ARG A 108 0.15 -15.07 -24.92
N GLN A 109 0.38 -15.96 -23.96
CA GLN A 109 1.53 -16.87 -23.95
C GLN A 109 1.21 -18.24 -24.54
N GLY A 110 -0.05 -18.50 -24.91
CA GLY A 110 -0.50 -19.83 -25.33
C GLY A 110 -0.41 -20.88 -24.21
N SER A 111 -0.34 -20.46 -22.94
CA SER A 111 -0.25 -21.37 -21.79
C SER A 111 -1.63 -21.72 -21.25
N ARG A 112 -1.73 -22.82 -20.52
CA ARG A 112 -2.95 -23.22 -19.81
C ARG A 112 -2.98 -22.65 -18.39
N LEU A 113 -4.17 -22.38 -17.89
CA LEU A 113 -4.42 -21.97 -16.51
C LEU A 113 -5.39 -22.99 -15.87
N ALA A 114 -5.12 -23.37 -14.63
CA ALA A 114 -6.02 -24.19 -13.82
C ALA A 114 -6.39 -23.43 -12.54
N VAL A 115 -7.63 -23.62 -12.09
CA VAL A 115 -8.13 -23.10 -10.81
C VAL A 115 -8.53 -24.29 -9.95
N LEU A 116 -8.01 -24.34 -8.72
CA LEU A 116 -8.34 -25.35 -7.73
C LEU A 116 -9.25 -24.70 -6.67
N VAL A 117 -10.39 -25.33 -6.41
CA VAL A 117 -11.30 -24.97 -5.32
C VAL A 117 -11.21 -26.06 -4.28
N LEU A 118 -10.99 -25.67 -3.03
CA LEU A 118 -10.86 -26.57 -1.88
C LEU A 118 -11.90 -26.18 -0.85
N ASP A 119 -12.55 -27.17 -0.27
CA ASP A 119 -13.45 -27.02 0.86
C ASP A 119 -12.86 -27.74 2.10
N LEU A 120 -13.24 -27.29 3.29
CA LEU A 120 -12.81 -27.92 4.54
C LEU A 120 -13.88 -28.89 5.02
N ASP A 121 -13.62 -30.19 4.84
CA ASP A 121 -14.51 -31.25 5.29
C ASP A 121 -14.79 -31.14 6.79
N HIS A 122 -16.06 -31.38 7.17
CA HIS A 122 -16.54 -31.36 8.56
C HIS A 122 -16.34 -30.03 9.32
N PHE A 123 -16.03 -28.92 8.64
CA PHE A 123 -15.82 -27.63 9.30
C PHE A 123 -17.04 -27.17 10.12
N LYS A 124 -18.25 -27.45 9.63
CA LYS A 124 -19.49 -27.14 10.35
C LYS A 124 -19.60 -27.92 11.66
N GLU A 125 -19.25 -29.21 11.68
CA GLU A 125 -19.29 -30.03 12.89
C GLU A 125 -18.33 -29.50 13.96
N ILE A 126 -17.17 -28.99 13.55
CA ILE A 126 -16.21 -28.32 14.46
C ILE A 126 -16.83 -27.07 15.06
N ASN A 127 -17.47 -26.22 14.25
CA ASN A 127 -18.16 -25.03 14.76
C ASN A 127 -19.28 -25.38 15.74
N ASP A 128 -20.08 -26.39 15.40
CA ASP A 128 -21.25 -26.79 16.20
C ASP A 128 -20.82 -27.45 17.52
N ALA A 129 -19.72 -28.22 17.53
CA ALA A 129 -19.24 -28.93 18.72
C ALA A 129 -18.30 -28.09 19.62
N LEU A 130 -17.46 -27.24 19.03
CA LEU A 130 -16.37 -26.53 19.75
C LEU A 130 -16.51 -25.01 19.71
N GLY A 131 -17.51 -24.49 19.00
CA GLY A 131 -17.80 -23.07 18.89
C GLY A 131 -17.01 -22.35 17.81
N HIS A 132 -17.55 -21.20 17.37
CA HIS A 132 -17.00 -20.40 16.28
C HIS A 132 -15.56 -19.93 16.51
N ALA A 133 -15.17 -19.61 17.75
CA ALA A 133 -13.80 -19.18 18.04
C ALA A 133 -12.75 -20.26 17.69
N VAL A 134 -13.10 -21.54 17.87
CA VAL A 134 -12.23 -22.68 17.48
C VAL A 134 -12.22 -22.85 15.97
N GLY A 135 -13.36 -22.70 15.31
CA GLY A 135 -13.44 -22.69 13.84
C GLY A 135 -12.62 -21.56 13.21
N ASP A 136 -12.68 -20.35 13.77
CA ASP A 136 -11.90 -19.20 13.33
C ASP A 136 -10.39 -19.47 13.46
N ALA A 137 -9.96 -20.03 14.59
CA ALA A 137 -8.56 -20.42 14.79
C ALA A 137 -8.11 -21.49 13.79
N LEU A 138 -8.98 -22.46 13.46
CA LEU A 138 -8.72 -23.45 12.42
C LEU A 138 -8.57 -22.81 11.05
N LEU A 139 -9.44 -21.87 10.66
CA LEU A 139 -9.35 -21.15 9.39
C LEU A 139 -8.05 -20.35 9.27
N VAL A 140 -7.65 -19.68 10.35
CA VAL A 140 -6.36 -18.96 10.40
C VAL A 140 -5.19 -19.92 10.19
N GLU A 141 -5.20 -21.08 10.83
CA GLU A 141 -4.14 -22.08 10.71
C GLU A 141 -4.10 -22.71 9.30
N VAL A 142 -5.26 -23.02 8.71
CA VAL A 142 -5.37 -23.48 7.32
C VAL A 142 -4.78 -22.43 6.37
N ALA A 143 -5.16 -21.17 6.55
CA ALA A 143 -4.65 -20.07 5.73
C ALA A 143 -3.13 -19.92 5.85
N ARG A 144 -2.58 -20.05 7.06
CA ARG A 144 -1.14 -20.04 7.31
C ARG A 144 -0.43 -21.17 6.55
N ARG A 145 -0.95 -22.40 6.63
CA ARG A 145 -0.40 -23.56 5.91
C ARG A 145 -0.46 -23.36 4.40
N MET A 146 -1.59 -22.89 3.86
CA MET A 146 -1.74 -22.59 2.43
C MET A 146 -0.70 -21.59 1.93
N ARG A 147 -0.40 -20.52 2.70
CA ARG A 147 0.64 -19.55 2.33
C ARG A 147 2.04 -20.16 2.28
N SER A 148 2.33 -21.13 3.15
CA SER A 148 3.65 -21.79 3.18
C SER A 148 3.85 -22.82 2.07
N THR A 149 2.77 -23.44 1.58
CA THR A 149 2.83 -24.50 0.56
C THR A 149 2.65 -23.97 -0.86
N VAL A 150 1.88 -22.90 -1.03
CA VAL A 150 1.65 -22.28 -2.34
C VAL A 150 2.74 -21.25 -2.62
N ARG A 151 3.54 -21.51 -3.66
CA ARG A 151 4.63 -20.64 -4.08
C ARG A 151 4.10 -19.22 -4.38
N LEU A 152 4.55 -18.23 -3.61
CA LEU A 152 4.26 -16.83 -3.87
C LEU A 152 4.92 -16.39 -5.19
N ARG A 153 4.20 -16.43 -6.30
CA ARG A 153 4.55 -15.62 -7.48
C ARG A 153 4.21 -14.16 -7.18
N HIS A 154 5.02 -13.52 -6.36
CA HIS A 154 4.89 -12.09 -6.11
C HIS A 154 5.49 -11.33 -7.29
N ARG A 155 4.70 -11.12 -8.36
CA ARG A 155 5.04 -10.11 -9.37
C ARG A 155 4.66 -8.74 -8.79
N ARG A 156 5.67 -7.94 -8.40
CA ARG A 156 5.45 -6.51 -8.14
C ARG A 156 4.80 -5.88 -9.39
N PRO A 157 3.78 -5.01 -9.26
CA PRO A 157 3.25 -4.28 -10.40
C PRO A 157 4.33 -3.36 -10.95
N SER A 158 4.74 -3.55 -12.21
CA SER A 158 5.67 -2.67 -12.90
C SER A 158 4.92 -1.46 -13.45
N TRP A 159 4.44 -0.57 -12.60
CA TRP A 159 4.05 0.79 -13.02
C TRP A 159 5.29 1.68 -12.98
N ARG A 160 6.21 1.44 -13.92
CA ARG A 160 7.33 2.32 -14.27
C ARG A 160 7.50 2.27 -15.78
N ARG A 161 6.85 3.20 -16.47
CA ARG A 161 7.30 3.82 -17.71
C ARG A 161 6.91 5.28 -17.65
#